data_AF-A0A7S2F5U0-F1
#
_entry.id   AF-A0A7S2F5U0-F1
#
_cell.length_a   1.000
_cell.length_b   1.000
_cell.length_c   1.000
_cell.angle_alpha   90.00
_cell.angle_beta   90.00
_cell.angle_gamma   90.00
#
_symmetry.space_group_name_H-M   'P 1'
#
loop_
_entity.id
_entity.type
_entity.pdbx_description
1 polymer ?
#
loop_
_entity_poly.entity_id
_entity_poly.type
_entity_poly.pdbx_seq_one_letter_code
_entity_poly.pdbx_strand_id
1 'polypeptide(L)'
;GGGGDGGGGEHPHAAATSTAAAAIPRGVRRRRNPRPVLFLLAGPRSGSSLVQLSLNRHEKLWAPQELYLLQYHDMAERKEKLKDVDATLPVSQGLVNAISEIRGCTYEQANVIVGEMERDALDTRDVYYVLQEWCADRILVDKTPPYAWSIDTLRRAETIFKNARYVFLHRHPYATIASMVKESLNREWIVKQMVSSNARRRRRAVEVEEVVARIRSEEDDF
;
A
#
# COMPACT_ATOMS: atom_id res chain seq x y z
N GLY A 1 18.68 56.03 -48.68
CA GLY A 1 18.91 56.10 -47.24
C GLY A 1 18.11 55.00 -46.57
N GLY A 2 18.72 54.30 -45.60
CA GLY A 2 18.12 53.35 -44.64
C GLY A 2 17.59 52.04 -45.24
N GLY A 3 17.93 50.83 -44.79
CA GLY A 3 18.45 50.36 -43.51
C GLY A 3 17.39 49.50 -42.79
N GLY A 4 17.74 48.26 -42.41
CA GLY A 4 16.96 47.33 -41.57
C GLY A 4 16.54 46.07 -42.34
N ASP A 5 17.31 44.98 -42.40
CA ASP A 5 17.87 44.10 -41.35
C ASP A 5 16.84 43.11 -40.74
N GLY A 6 17.29 41.87 -40.60
CA GLY A 6 16.49 40.64 -40.55
C GLY A 6 15.85 40.29 -39.20
N GLY A 7 15.21 39.11 -39.19
CA GLY A 7 14.55 38.57 -38.01
C GLY A 7 14.05 37.15 -38.24
N GLY A 8 14.99 36.20 -38.35
CA GLY A 8 14.70 34.77 -38.21
C GLY A 8 14.19 34.49 -36.80
N GLY A 9 12.90 34.16 -36.69
CA GLY A 9 12.30 33.67 -35.46
C GLY A 9 12.58 32.18 -35.31
N GLU A 10 13.78 31.85 -34.84
CA GLU A 10 14.02 30.57 -34.18
C GLU A 10 13.09 30.48 -32.96
N HIS A 11 12.20 29.49 -32.96
CA HIS A 11 11.49 29.09 -31.75
C HIS A 11 12.50 28.44 -30.80
N PRO A 12 12.79 29.00 -29.61
CA PRO A 12 13.51 28.25 -28.61
C PRO A 12 12.54 27.23 -28.00
N HIS A 13 12.60 25.99 -28.51
CA HIS A 13 12.25 24.81 -27.71
C HIS A 13 13.33 24.67 -26.62
N ALA A 14 13.23 25.54 -25.60
CA ALA A 14 14.06 25.44 -24.41
C ALA A 14 13.54 24.25 -23.58
N ALA A 15 14.26 23.15 -23.70
CA ALA A 15 14.21 22.02 -22.79
C ALA A 15 14.48 22.52 -21.36
N ALA A 16 13.44 22.63 -20.55
CA ALA A 16 13.58 22.76 -19.10
C ALA A 16 13.62 21.36 -18.47
N THR A 17 14.74 20.68 -18.67
CA THR A 17 15.14 19.51 -17.90
C THR A 17 15.46 19.99 -16.48
N SER A 18 14.46 20.05 -15.60
CA SER A 18 14.68 20.24 -14.16
C SER A 18 14.59 18.88 -13.48
N THR A 19 15.68 18.13 -13.56
CA THR A 19 15.91 16.93 -12.76
C THR A 19 16.24 17.35 -11.33
N ALA A 20 15.26 17.87 -10.60
CA ALA A 20 15.36 17.95 -9.16
C ALA A 20 15.18 16.52 -8.62
N ALA A 21 16.29 15.77 -8.55
CA ALA A 21 16.40 14.60 -7.70
C ALA A 21 16.09 15.07 -6.28
N ALA A 22 14.82 14.98 -5.89
CA ALA A 22 14.33 15.55 -4.65
C ALA A 22 14.86 14.69 -3.52
N ALA A 23 15.91 15.20 -2.89
CA ALA A 23 16.56 14.56 -1.76
C ALA A 23 15.52 14.11 -0.75
N ILE A 24 15.58 12.83 -0.37
CA ILE A 24 14.86 12.28 0.78
C ILE A 24 15.17 13.20 1.98
N PRO A 25 14.16 13.85 2.59
CA PRO A 25 14.37 14.68 3.78
C PRO A 25 15.18 13.92 4.84
N ARG A 26 16.45 14.29 5.04
CA ARG A 26 17.31 13.67 6.06
C ARG A 26 17.05 14.33 7.41
N GLY A 27 16.76 13.54 8.44
CA GLY A 27 16.94 13.99 9.83
C GLY A 27 15.74 13.93 10.80
N VAL A 28 14.75 13.05 10.65
CA VAL A 28 13.69 12.93 11.67
C VAL A 28 14.02 11.88 12.72
N ARG A 29 14.93 12.19 13.65
CA ARG A 29 15.11 11.41 14.89
C ARG A 29 13.99 11.72 15.90
N ARG A 30 12.71 11.55 15.53
CA ARG A 30 11.57 11.68 16.46
C ARG A 30 11.03 10.30 16.81
N ARG A 31 10.76 10.05 18.10
CA ARG A 31 10.17 8.77 18.55
C ARG A 31 8.87 8.41 17.82
N ARG A 32 8.02 9.41 17.52
CA ARG A 32 6.80 9.26 16.70
C ARG A 32 6.72 10.40 15.68
N ASN A 33 6.08 10.11 14.55
CA ASN A 33 5.73 11.08 13.53
C ASN A 33 4.67 12.06 14.07
N PRO A 34 4.97 13.38 14.13
CA PRO A 34 4.05 14.37 14.67
C PRO A 34 2.90 14.75 13.72
N ARG A 35 3.07 14.52 12.40
CA ARG A 35 2.10 14.95 11.38
C ARG A 35 0.85 14.08 11.45
N PRO A 36 -0.35 14.66 11.31
CA PRO A 36 -1.59 13.90 11.36
C PRO A 36 -1.69 12.95 10.16
N VAL A 37 -2.29 11.78 10.39
CA VAL A 37 -2.63 10.80 9.35
C VAL A 37 -4.03 10.29 9.60
N LEU A 38 -4.76 10.00 8.52
CA LEU A 38 -6.07 9.37 8.56
C LEU A 38 -5.98 7.96 7.99
N PHE A 39 -6.30 6.95 8.79
CA PHE A 39 -6.46 5.59 8.30
C PHE A 39 -7.92 5.31 7.98
N LEU A 40 -8.19 4.94 6.73
CA LEU A 40 -9.51 4.46 6.31
C LEU A 40 -9.52 2.94 6.40
N LEU A 41 -10.09 2.43 7.49
CA LEU A 41 -10.26 1.01 7.75
C LEU A 41 -11.59 0.57 7.19
N ALA A 42 -11.63 -0.61 6.57
CA ALA A 42 -12.87 -1.16 6.05
C ALA A 42 -12.78 -2.66 5.92
N GLY A 43 -13.89 -3.35 6.14
CA GLY A 43 -14.03 -4.72 5.65
C GLY A 43 -13.96 -4.74 4.12
N PRO A 44 -13.44 -5.82 3.52
CA PRO A 44 -13.53 -6.02 2.07
C PRO A 44 -14.96 -5.81 1.56
N ARG A 45 -15.08 -5.26 0.34
CA ARG A 45 -16.36 -4.98 -0.33
C ARG A 45 -17.28 -3.98 0.41
N SER A 46 -16.74 -3.15 1.30
CA SER A 46 -17.52 -2.12 2.01
C SER A 46 -17.60 -0.77 1.28
N GLY A 47 -17.05 -0.65 0.07
CA GLY A 47 -17.04 0.61 -0.69
C GLY A 47 -15.88 1.55 -0.35
N SER A 48 -14.82 1.05 0.30
CA SER A 48 -13.66 1.86 0.71
C SER A 48 -12.93 2.53 -0.45
N SER A 49 -12.89 1.90 -1.63
CA SER A 49 -12.31 2.54 -2.82
C SER A 49 -13.12 3.74 -3.30
N LEU A 50 -14.46 3.68 -3.24
CA LEU A 50 -15.30 4.84 -3.57
C LEU A 50 -15.07 5.98 -2.57
N VAL A 51 -15.05 5.66 -1.27
CA VAL A 51 -14.78 6.65 -0.21
C VAL A 51 -13.40 7.27 -0.39
N GLN A 52 -12.36 6.47 -0.65
CA GLN A 52 -11.02 6.99 -0.95
C GLN A 52 -11.02 7.96 -2.14
N LEU A 53 -11.69 7.61 -3.25
CA LEU A 53 -11.81 8.51 -4.40
C LEU A 53 -12.51 9.83 -4.05
N SER A 54 -13.57 9.78 -3.24
CA SER A 54 -14.25 10.97 -2.74
C SER A 54 -13.35 11.81 -1.84
N LEU A 55 -12.61 11.18 -0.92
CA LEU A 55 -11.67 11.88 -0.03
C LEU A 55 -10.51 12.51 -0.83
N ASN A 56 -10.02 11.87 -1.89
CA ASN A 56 -8.93 12.41 -2.71
C ASN A 56 -9.33 13.66 -3.52
N ARG A 57 -10.63 13.98 -3.61
CA ARG A 57 -11.12 15.23 -4.22
C ARG A 57 -11.13 16.42 -3.26
N HIS A 58 -10.96 16.18 -1.96
CA HIS A 58 -11.01 17.23 -0.96
C HIS A 58 -9.68 17.98 -0.89
N GLU A 59 -9.70 19.31 -0.99
CA GLU A 59 -8.49 20.16 -1.08
C GLU A 59 -7.50 19.98 0.09
N LYS A 60 -8.00 19.64 1.29
CA LYS A 60 -7.19 19.42 2.50
C LYS A 60 -6.75 17.97 2.73
N LEU A 61 -7.11 17.05 1.85
CA LEU A 61 -6.78 15.62 1.99
C LEU A 61 -5.98 15.16 0.79
N TRP A 62 -5.11 14.19 1.02
CA TRP A 62 -4.47 13.43 -0.03
C TRP A 62 -4.65 11.95 0.27
N ALA A 63 -5.48 11.28 -0.54
CA ALA A 63 -5.88 9.89 -0.38
C ALA A 63 -5.42 9.08 -1.60
N PRO A 64 -4.10 8.83 -1.75
CA PRO A 64 -3.54 8.06 -2.87
C PRO A 64 -4.04 6.61 -2.82
N GLN A 65 -3.74 5.84 -3.88
CA GLN A 65 -3.96 4.38 -3.87
C GLN A 65 -3.23 3.69 -2.71
N GLU A 66 -3.58 2.42 -2.44
CA GLU A 66 -3.08 1.67 -1.27
C GLU A 66 -1.54 1.73 -1.14
N LEU A 67 -1.02 2.16 0.00
CA LEU A 67 0.43 2.34 0.18
C LEU A 67 1.16 1.03 0.56
N TYR A 68 0.49 0.13 1.29
CA TYR A 68 1.08 -1.10 1.82
C TYR A 68 2.40 -0.86 2.56
N LEU A 69 2.37 0.05 3.53
CA LEU A 69 3.52 0.45 4.34
C LEU A 69 3.41 -0.05 5.78
N LEU A 70 2.27 0.24 6.45
CA LEU A 70 2.11 0.08 7.89
C LEU A 70 2.38 -1.34 8.41
N GLN A 71 2.25 -2.35 7.56
CA GLN A 71 2.50 -3.75 7.90
C GLN A 71 3.98 -4.15 7.95
N TYR A 72 4.91 -3.27 7.54
CA TYR A 72 6.35 -3.48 7.63
C TYR A 72 6.99 -2.54 8.67
N HIS A 73 8.17 -2.91 9.17
CA HIS A 73 8.99 -2.08 10.04
C HIS A 73 9.79 -1.07 9.22
N ASP A 74 10.41 -1.52 8.14
CA ASP A 74 11.23 -0.70 7.25
C ASP A 74 11.10 -1.15 5.79
N MET A 75 11.72 -0.39 4.89
CA MET A 75 11.69 -0.65 3.46
C MET A 75 12.51 -1.88 3.04
N ALA A 76 13.49 -2.32 3.82
CA ALA A 76 14.24 -3.54 3.54
C ALA A 76 13.38 -4.78 3.82
N GLU A 77 12.65 -4.79 4.95
CA GLU A 77 11.66 -5.83 5.24
C GLU A 77 10.56 -5.85 4.17
N ARG A 78 10.03 -4.67 3.79
CA ARG A 78 9.03 -4.59 2.72
C ARG A 78 9.55 -5.22 1.43
N LYS A 79 10.77 -4.88 1.01
CA LYS A 79 11.39 -5.43 -0.20
C LYS A 79 11.50 -6.95 -0.12
N GLU A 80 12.02 -7.47 0.99
CA GLU A 80 12.21 -8.91 1.21
C GLU A 80 10.88 -9.67 1.19
N LYS A 81 9.83 -9.12 1.81
CA LYS A 81 8.49 -9.73 1.82
C LYS A 81 7.78 -9.70 0.47
N LEU A 82 8.17 -8.78 -0.42
CA LEU A 82 7.58 -8.62 -1.75
C LEU A 82 8.41 -9.21 -2.89
N LYS A 83 9.60 -9.78 -2.62
CA LYS A 83 10.51 -10.27 -3.65
C LYS A 83 9.91 -11.33 -4.60
N ASP A 84 9.03 -12.17 -4.07
CA ASP A 84 8.36 -13.26 -4.80
C ASP A 84 6.90 -12.91 -5.16
N VAL A 85 6.49 -11.67 -4.91
CA VAL A 85 5.15 -11.18 -5.22
C VAL A 85 5.15 -10.57 -6.61
N ASP A 86 4.15 -10.93 -7.42
CA ASP A 86 3.98 -10.40 -8.77
C ASP A 86 3.99 -8.85 -8.75
N ALA A 87 4.88 -8.26 -9.56
CA ALA A 87 5.07 -6.82 -9.67
C ALA A 87 3.84 -6.09 -10.25
N THR A 88 2.90 -6.81 -10.85
CA THR A 88 1.64 -6.27 -11.36
C THR A 88 0.57 -6.09 -10.28
N LEU A 89 0.77 -6.66 -9.08
CA LEU A 89 -0.21 -6.60 -8.01
C LEU A 89 -0.21 -5.23 -7.31
N PRO A 90 -1.37 -4.78 -6.79
CA PRO A 90 -1.48 -3.50 -6.09
C PRO A 90 -0.50 -3.34 -4.92
N VAL A 91 -0.18 -4.43 -4.22
CA VAL A 91 0.78 -4.42 -3.10
C VAL A 91 2.20 -4.02 -3.51
N SER A 92 2.57 -4.35 -4.74
CA SER A 92 3.89 -4.06 -5.31
C SER A 92 3.96 -2.62 -5.82
N GLN A 93 2.89 -2.15 -6.47
CA GLN A 93 2.87 -0.85 -7.18
C GLN A 93 2.41 0.33 -6.33
N GLY A 94 1.68 0.08 -5.24
CA GLY A 94 0.96 1.09 -4.48
C GLY A 94 1.78 2.31 -4.08
N LEU A 95 2.93 2.08 -3.44
CA LEU A 95 3.86 3.15 -3.04
C LEU A 95 4.45 3.89 -4.25
N VAL A 96 4.85 3.17 -5.31
CA VAL A 96 5.44 3.76 -6.51
C VAL A 96 4.44 4.69 -7.19
N ASN A 97 3.19 4.25 -7.32
CA ASN A 97 2.10 5.06 -7.90
C ASN A 97 1.83 6.31 -7.06
N ALA A 98 1.80 6.20 -5.73
CA ALA A 98 1.62 7.34 -4.84
C ALA A 98 2.76 8.36 -4.97
N ILE A 99 4.01 7.89 -5.08
CA ILE A 99 5.19 8.74 -5.28
C ILE A 99 5.16 9.42 -6.65
N SER A 100 4.85 8.67 -7.72
CA SER A 100 4.69 9.22 -9.07
C SER A 100 3.64 10.34 -9.11
N GLU A 101 2.48 10.11 -8.48
CA GLU A 101 1.40 11.11 -8.36
C GLU A 101 1.86 12.37 -7.61
N ILE A 102 2.39 12.22 -6.39
CA ILE A 102 2.69 13.38 -5.54
C ILE A 102 3.91 14.17 -6.01
N ARG A 103 4.85 13.52 -6.70
CA ARG A 103 6.06 14.14 -7.23
C ARG A 103 5.89 14.63 -8.66
N GLY A 104 4.81 14.25 -9.36
CA GLY A 104 4.63 14.54 -10.78
C GLY A 104 5.73 13.93 -11.65
N CYS A 105 6.23 12.74 -11.29
CA CYS A 105 7.33 12.05 -11.98
C CYS A 105 6.86 10.76 -12.64
N THR A 106 7.67 10.18 -13.54
CA THR A 106 7.32 8.91 -14.21
C THR A 106 7.38 7.74 -13.22
N TYR A 107 6.74 6.63 -13.60
CA TYR A 107 6.76 5.40 -12.80
C TYR A 107 8.20 4.88 -12.58
N GLU A 108 9.07 4.98 -13.58
CA GLU A 108 10.48 4.59 -13.51
C GLU A 108 11.25 5.47 -12.52
N GLN A 109 11.03 6.79 -12.56
CA GLN A 109 11.64 7.73 -11.62
C GLN A 109 11.16 7.47 -10.18
N ALA A 110 9.87 7.19 -9.99
CA ALA A 110 9.33 6.81 -8.70
C ALA A 110 9.91 5.48 -8.19
N ASN A 111 10.15 4.50 -9.07
CA ASN A 111 10.82 3.25 -8.69
C ASN A 111 12.26 3.47 -8.23
N VAL A 112 12.99 4.38 -8.86
CA VAL A 112 14.35 4.74 -8.41
C VAL A 112 14.28 5.29 -6.98
N ILE A 113 13.34 6.19 -6.70
CA ILE A 113 13.13 6.73 -5.33
C ILE A 113 12.81 5.60 -4.34
N VAL A 114 11.87 4.69 -4.67
CA VAL A 114 11.56 3.55 -3.80
C VAL A 114 12.77 2.65 -3.59
N GLY A 115 13.54 2.38 -4.65
CA GLY A 115 14.77 1.59 -4.59
C GLY A 115 15.84 2.22 -3.69
N GLU A 116 15.94 3.55 -3.66
CA GLU A 116 16.80 4.28 -2.72
C GLU A 116 16.32 4.12 -1.28
N MET A 117 15.01 4.25 -1.03
CA MET A 117 14.42 4.03 0.31
C MET A 117 14.66 2.60 0.81
N GLU A 118 14.55 1.61 -0.08
CA GLU A 118 14.82 0.20 0.20
C GLU A 118 16.30 -0.08 0.47
N ARG A 119 17.20 0.48 -0.35
CA ARG A 119 18.65 0.33 -0.18
C ARG A 119 19.11 0.92 1.15
N ASP A 120 18.56 2.08 1.51
CA ASP A 120 18.90 2.79 2.73
C ASP A 120 18.12 2.27 3.96
N ALA A 121 17.30 1.22 3.79
CA ALA A 121 16.47 0.59 4.82
C ALA A 121 15.66 1.61 5.64
N LEU A 122 15.02 2.55 4.96
CA LEU A 122 14.24 3.60 5.63
C LEU A 122 13.16 3.00 6.52
N ASP A 123 13.06 3.49 7.75
CA ASP A 123 11.98 3.14 8.68
C ASP A 123 10.63 3.56 8.07
N THR A 124 9.60 2.72 8.25
CA THR A 124 8.25 2.99 7.74
C THR A 124 7.70 4.34 8.22
N ARG A 125 8.02 4.75 9.46
CA ARG A 125 7.71 6.10 9.99
C ARG A 125 8.27 7.19 9.09
N ASP A 126 9.52 7.03 8.66
CA ASP A 126 10.22 8.04 7.87
C ASP A 126 9.67 8.09 6.45
N VAL A 127 9.30 6.96 5.86
CA VAL A 127 8.60 6.95 4.58
C VAL A 127 7.28 7.73 4.67
N TYR A 128 6.47 7.48 5.70
CA TYR A 128 5.27 8.29 5.94
C TYR A 128 5.57 9.77 6.13
N TYR A 129 6.62 10.11 6.88
CA TYR A 129 7.03 11.50 7.07
C TYR A 129 7.38 12.16 5.73
N VAL A 130 8.18 11.51 4.90
CA VAL A 130 8.56 12.00 3.56
C VAL A 130 7.32 12.23 2.68
N LEU A 131 6.41 11.26 2.63
CA LEU A 131 5.15 11.39 1.90
C LEU A 131 4.31 12.57 2.42
N GLN A 132 4.29 12.78 3.75
CA GLN A 132 3.54 13.87 4.37
C GLN A 132 4.20 15.25 4.21
N GLU A 133 5.51 15.32 4.01
CA GLU A 133 6.20 16.55 3.61
C GLU A 133 5.84 16.90 2.16
N TRP A 134 5.81 15.91 1.27
CA TRP A 134 5.40 16.13 -0.12
C TRP A 134 3.92 16.45 -0.29
N CYS A 135 3.05 16.03 0.65
CA CYS A 135 1.64 16.41 0.63
C CYS A 135 1.35 17.83 1.14
N ALA A 136 2.39 18.60 1.51
CA ALA A 136 2.30 19.96 2.04
C ALA A 136 1.31 20.04 3.21
N ASP A 137 0.32 20.94 3.15
CA ASP A 137 -0.66 21.15 4.24
C ASP A 137 -1.82 20.14 4.24
N ARG A 138 -1.85 19.19 3.29
CA ARG A 138 -2.90 18.16 3.24
C ARG A 138 -2.65 17.07 4.27
N ILE A 139 -3.72 16.45 4.74
CA ILE A 139 -3.64 15.25 5.57
C ILE A 139 -3.58 14.02 4.67
N LEU A 140 -2.53 13.21 4.84
CA LEU A 140 -2.44 11.89 4.20
C LEU A 140 -3.54 10.97 4.72
N VAL A 141 -4.28 10.36 3.80
CA VAL A 141 -5.25 9.30 4.05
C VAL A 141 -4.70 7.98 3.52
N ASP A 142 -4.36 7.04 4.41
CA ASP A 142 -3.96 5.70 4.02
C ASP A 142 -5.15 4.75 4.16
N LYS A 143 -5.67 4.32 3.01
CA LYS A 143 -6.58 3.19 2.91
C LYS A 143 -5.80 2.04 2.33
N THR A 144 -5.55 1.02 3.15
CA THR A 144 -4.96 -0.25 2.71
C THR A 144 -5.76 -1.40 3.33
N PRO A 145 -6.56 -2.15 2.54
CA PRO A 145 -7.55 -3.09 3.08
C PRO A 145 -6.98 -4.14 4.07
N PRO A 146 -5.79 -4.71 3.85
CA PRO A 146 -5.23 -5.69 4.79
C PRO A 146 -4.94 -5.18 6.20
N TYR A 147 -4.84 -3.86 6.44
CA TYR A 147 -4.53 -3.33 7.77
C TYR A 147 -5.60 -3.73 8.80
N ALA A 148 -6.87 -3.77 8.40
CA ALA A 148 -7.97 -4.14 9.29
C ALA A 148 -7.96 -5.62 9.71
N TRP A 149 -7.11 -6.47 9.11
CA TRP A 149 -7.00 -7.89 9.42
C TRP A 149 -5.94 -8.21 10.48
N SER A 150 -5.11 -7.24 10.86
CA SER A 150 -3.99 -7.43 11.77
C SER A 150 -4.03 -6.41 12.90
N ILE A 151 -4.29 -6.91 14.12
CA ILE A 151 -4.24 -6.06 15.32
C ILE A 151 -2.84 -5.46 15.54
N ASP A 152 -1.79 -6.17 15.15
CA ASP A 152 -0.42 -5.68 15.30
C ASP A 152 -0.11 -4.54 14.33
N THR A 153 -0.67 -4.57 13.11
CA THR A 153 -0.59 -3.45 12.16
C THR A 153 -1.31 -2.23 12.72
N LEU A 154 -2.51 -2.40 13.30
CA LEU A 154 -3.26 -1.31 13.92
C LEU A 154 -2.53 -0.73 15.14
N ARG A 155 -1.95 -1.59 15.99
CA ARG A 155 -1.09 -1.16 17.11
C ARG A 155 0.14 -0.41 16.62
N ARG A 156 0.73 -0.81 15.49
CA ARG A 156 1.90 -0.13 14.92
C ARG A 156 1.57 1.31 14.52
N ALA A 157 0.38 1.60 14.00
CA ALA A 157 -0.04 2.98 13.75
C ALA A 157 0.04 3.85 15.01
N GLU A 158 -0.43 3.35 16.15
CA GLU A 158 -0.33 4.04 17.44
C GLU A 158 1.11 4.23 17.93
N THR A 159 2.03 3.34 17.53
CA THR A 159 3.46 3.49 17.86
C THR A 159 4.17 4.47 16.93
N ILE A 160 3.79 4.54 15.66
CA ILE A 160 4.44 5.37 14.63
C ILE A 160 3.98 6.81 14.73
N PHE A 161 2.69 7.06 14.95
CA PHE A 161 2.11 8.42 14.86
C PHE A 161 1.74 8.98 16.23
N LYS A 162 1.88 10.31 16.37
CA LYS A 162 1.34 11.04 17.52
C LYS A 162 -0.16 11.32 17.37
N ASN A 163 -0.61 11.52 16.13
CA ASN A 163 -1.95 12.01 15.81
C ASN A 163 -2.60 11.12 14.72
N ALA A 164 -2.68 9.81 14.95
CA ALA A 164 -3.42 8.90 14.07
C ALA A 164 -4.93 9.10 14.27
N ARG A 165 -5.67 9.19 13.17
CA ARG A 165 -7.14 9.23 13.16
C ARG A 165 -7.66 8.04 12.37
N TYR A 166 -8.81 7.52 12.75
CA TYR A 166 -9.40 6.34 12.12
C TYR A 166 -10.82 6.62 11.67
N VAL A 167 -11.11 6.29 10.41
CA VAL A 167 -12.47 6.13 9.91
C VAL A 167 -12.68 4.66 9.67
N PHE A 168 -13.63 4.06 10.37
CA PHE A 168 -13.99 2.66 10.16
C PHE A 168 -15.30 2.59 9.36
N LEU A 169 -15.17 2.14 8.11
CA LEU A 169 -16.29 2.00 7.19
C LEU A 169 -16.92 0.62 7.35
N HIS A 170 -18.21 0.63 7.70
CA HIS A 170 -19.04 -0.56 7.80
C HIS A 170 -20.01 -0.68 6.62
N ARG A 171 -20.27 -1.92 6.23
CA ARG A 171 -21.36 -2.30 5.32
C ARG A 171 -22.09 -3.49 5.92
N HIS A 172 -23.40 -3.56 5.70
CA HIS A 172 -24.22 -4.69 6.15
C HIS A 172 -23.59 -6.04 5.74
N PRO A 173 -23.42 -7.01 6.66
CA PRO A 173 -22.65 -8.23 6.40
C PRO A 173 -23.21 -9.03 5.23
N TYR A 174 -24.54 -9.10 5.07
CA TYR A 174 -25.14 -9.81 3.92
C TYR A 174 -24.80 -9.16 2.58
N ALA A 175 -24.71 -7.83 2.52
CA ALA A 175 -24.34 -7.14 1.28
C ALA A 175 -22.86 -7.35 0.95
N THR A 176 -22.01 -7.41 1.97
CA THR A 176 -20.57 -7.73 1.83
C THR A 176 -20.38 -9.17 1.34
N ILE A 177 -21.05 -10.14 1.95
CA ILE A 177 -20.99 -11.56 1.56
C ILE A 177 -21.51 -11.75 0.14
N ALA A 178 -22.68 -11.20 -0.19
CA ALA A 178 -23.24 -11.29 -1.54
C ALA A 178 -22.29 -10.67 -2.59
N SER A 179 -21.68 -9.53 -2.28
CA SER A 179 -20.69 -8.91 -3.18
C SER A 179 -19.42 -9.74 -3.32
N MET A 180 -18.93 -10.37 -2.24
CA MET A 180 -17.76 -11.25 -2.29
C MET A 180 -18.03 -12.48 -3.15
N VAL A 181 -19.16 -13.16 -2.93
CA VAL A 181 -19.54 -14.34 -3.71
C VAL A 181 -19.60 -14.00 -5.19
N LYS A 182 -20.25 -12.88 -5.54
CA LYS A 182 -20.32 -12.40 -6.93
C LYS A 182 -18.93 -12.13 -7.52
N GLU A 183 -18.04 -11.46 -6.79
CA GLU A 183 -16.68 -11.18 -7.27
C GLU A 183 -15.85 -12.46 -7.43
N SER A 184 -15.91 -13.38 -6.46
CA SER A 184 -15.18 -14.64 -6.50
C SER A 184 -15.62 -15.52 -7.66
N LEU A 185 -16.92 -15.55 -8.00
CA LEU A 185 -17.44 -16.26 -9.16
C LEU A 185 -16.96 -15.65 -10.49
N ASN A 186 -16.73 -14.33 -10.53
CA ASN A 186 -16.24 -13.63 -11.71
C ASN A 186 -14.72 -13.72 -11.91
N ARG A 187 -13.96 -14.28 -10.96
CA ARG A 187 -12.50 -14.44 -11.06
C ARG A 187 -12.13 -15.92 -10.98
N GLU A 188 -12.01 -16.57 -12.13
CA GLU A 188 -11.69 -18.01 -12.23
C GLU A 188 -10.46 -18.44 -11.40
N TRP A 189 -9.45 -17.58 -11.26
CA TRP A 189 -8.26 -17.88 -10.47
C TRP A 189 -8.52 -17.90 -8.96
N ILE A 190 -9.48 -17.11 -8.45
CA ILE A 190 -9.91 -17.13 -7.04
C ILE A 190 -10.66 -18.42 -6.75
N VAL A 191 -11.54 -18.85 -7.65
CA VAL A 191 -12.20 -20.16 -7.55
C VAL A 191 -11.16 -21.27 -7.51
N LYS A 192 -10.16 -21.25 -8.40
CA LYS A 192 -9.06 -22.22 -8.42
C LYS A 192 -8.24 -22.22 -7.11
N GLN A 193 -7.91 -21.05 -6.55
CA GLN A 193 -7.19 -20.95 -5.27
C GLN A 193 -8.03 -21.38 -4.05
N MET A 194 -9.33 -21.05 -4.01
CA MET A 194 -10.22 -21.47 -2.93
C MET A 194 -10.45 -22.99 -2.95
N VAL A 195 -10.64 -23.59 -4.13
CA VAL A 195 -10.71 -25.05 -4.32
C VAL A 195 -9.40 -25.70 -3.89
N SER A 196 -8.25 -25.13 -4.28
CA SER A 196 -6.93 -25.65 -3.90
C SER A 196 -6.65 -25.56 -2.41
N SER A 197 -7.02 -24.46 -1.75
CA SER A 197 -6.87 -24.28 -0.30
C SER A 197 -7.79 -25.21 0.50
N ASN A 198 -9.03 -25.41 0.04
CA ASN A 198 -9.94 -26.39 0.63
C ASN A 198 -9.45 -27.83 0.45
N ALA A 199 -8.86 -28.15 -0.71
CA ALA A 199 -8.24 -29.46 -0.95
C ALA A 199 -7.02 -29.71 -0.03
N ARG A 200 -6.19 -28.68 0.23
CA ARG A 200 -5.08 -28.77 1.19
C ARG A 200 -5.56 -28.92 2.63
N ARG A 201 -6.60 -28.17 3.03
CA ARG A 201 -7.22 -28.29 4.36
C ARG A 201 -7.84 -29.66 4.59
N ARG A 202 -8.54 -30.21 3.58
CA ARG A 202 -9.11 -31.57 3.64
C ARG A 202 -8.02 -32.65 3.76
N ARG A 203 -6.95 -32.57 2.96
CA ARG A 203 -5.81 -33.50 3.08
C ARG A 203 -5.17 -33.46 4.46
N ARG A 204 -4.95 -32.25 5.00
CA ARG A 204 -4.37 -32.07 6.34
C ARG A 204 -5.30 -32.60 7.45
N ALA A 205 -6.62 -32.49 7.27
CA ALA A 205 -7.57 -33.07 8.23
C ALA A 205 -7.55 -34.60 8.23
N VAL A 206 -7.48 -35.23 7.04
CA VAL A 206 -7.34 -36.69 6.89
C VAL A 206 -6.02 -37.19 7.50
N GLU A 207 -4.92 -36.51 7.22
CA GLU A 207 -3.59 -36.87 7.75
C GLU A 207 -3.55 -36.76 9.30
N VAL A 208 -4.23 -35.78 9.88
CA VAL A 208 -4.37 -35.66 11.34
C VAL A 208 -5.25 -36.78 11.91
N GLU A 209 -6.35 -37.15 11.24
CA GLU A 209 -7.19 -38.28 11.66
C GLU A 209 -6.43 -39.62 11.61
N GLU A 210 -5.63 -39.86 10.57
CA GLU A 210 -4.78 -41.06 10.46
C GLU A 210 -3.73 -41.13 11.58
N VAL A 211 -3.09 -40.00 11.89
CA VAL A 211 -2.13 -39.92 13.01
C VAL A 211 -2.82 -40.19 14.35
N VAL A 212 -3.99 -39.61 14.59
CA VAL A 212 -4.77 -39.83 15.82
C VAL A 212 -5.25 -41.28 15.94
N ALA A 213 -5.67 -41.91 14.84
CA ALA A 213 -6.07 -43.31 14.82
C ALA A 213 -4.92 -44.26 15.16
N ARG A 214 -3.71 -43.99 14.64
CA ARG A 214 -2.51 -44.77 14.94
C ARG A 214 -2.07 -44.65 16.40
N ILE A 215 -2.14 -43.44 16.97
CA ILE A 215 -1.82 -43.22 18.39
C ILE A 215 -2.79 -44.03 19.27
N ARG A 216 -4.08 -44.05 18.94
CA ARG A 216 -5.09 -44.82 19.68
C ARG A 216 -4.89 -46.34 19.57
N SER A 217 -4.52 -46.85 18.39
CA SER A 217 -4.23 -48.27 18.24
C SER A 217 -2.97 -48.72 18.98
N GLU A 218 -2.00 -47.82 19.16
CA GLU A 218 -0.78 -48.09 19.96
C GLU A 218 -1.05 -48.02 21.47
N GLU A 219 -2.06 -47.26 21.92
CA GLU A 219 -2.51 -47.22 23.32
C GLU A 219 -3.36 -48.45 23.73
N ASP A 220 -4.05 -49.07 22.77
CA ASP A 220 -4.87 -50.28 23.01
C ASP A 220 -4.04 -51.59 23.03
N ASP A 221 -2.75 -51.53 22.67
CA ASP A 221 -1.80 -52.67 22.63
C ASP A 221 -0.90 -52.75 23.90
N PHE A 222 -1.20 -51.97 24.95
CA PHE A 222 -0.57 -52.01 26.29
C PHE A 222 -1.54 -52.40 27.40
#